data_AF-A0A8C4V0H2-F1
#
_entry.id   AF-A0A8C4V0H2-F1
#
_cell.length_a   1.000
_cell.length_b   1.000
_cell.length_c   1.000
_cell.angle_alpha   90.00
_cell.angle_beta   90.00
_cell.angle_gamma   90.00
#
_symmetry.space_group_name_H-M   'P 1'
#
loop_
_entity.id
_entity.type
_entity.pdbx_description
1 polymer ?
#
loop_
_entity_poly.entity_id
_entity_poly.type
_entity_poly.pdbx_seq_one_letter_code
_entity_poly.pdbx_strand_id
1 'polypeptide(L)' 'MVCAGGDGVVSGCNGDSGGPLNCQRNGLWDVDGIVSFGSGLSCNMIKKPTVFTRVSAYIDWINEVEN' A
#
# COMPACT_ATOMS: atom_id res chain seq x y z
N MET A 1 2.08 -8.98 -0.24
CA MET A 1 1.42 -7.70 -0.59
C MET A 1 0.31 -7.42 0.42
N VAL A 2 -0.14 -6.16 0.50
CA VAL A 2 -1.34 -5.72 1.24
C VAL A 2 -2.32 -5.13 0.21
N CYS A 3 -3.62 -5.31 0.43
CA CYS A 3 -4.67 -4.74 -0.41
C CYS A 3 -5.55 -3.82 0.44
N ALA A 4 -5.90 -2.63 -0.05
CA ALA A 4 -6.82 -1.71 0.62
C ALA A 4 -7.75 -1.01 -0.38
N GLY A 5 -8.97 -0.69 0.06
CA GLY A 5 -10.01 -0.08 -0.78
C GLY A 5 -10.68 -1.09 -1.71
N GLY A 6 -10.97 -0.66 -2.94
CA GLY A 6 -11.66 -1.48 -3.96
C GLY A 6 -13.18 -1.39 -3.91
N ASP A 7 -13.71 -0.37 -3.22
CA ASP A 7 -15.14 -0.02 -3.15
C ASP A 7 -15.67 0.62 -4.44
N GLY A 8 -14.79 1.04 -5.34
CA GLY A 8 -15.15 1.73 -6.58
C GLY A 8 -15.11 3.26 -6.46
N VAL A 9 -14.72 3.81 -5.30
CA VAL A 9 -14.77 5.24 -4.99
C VAL A 9 -13.39 5.74 -4.59
N VAL A 10 -12.75 5.11 -3.60
CA VAL A 10 -11.46 5.55 -3.06
C VAL A 10 -10.36 4.54 -3.43
N SER A 11 -9.28 5.06 -4.00
CA SER A 11 -8.11 4.28 -4.40
C SER A 11 -6.87 5.17 -4.49
N GLY A 12 -5.69 4.59 -4.35
CA GLY A 12 -4.47 5.18 -4.91
C GLY A 12 -4.51 5.18 -6.45
N CYS A 13 -3.75 6.06 -7.08
CA CYS A 13 -3.69 6.24 -8.51
C CYS A 13 -2.26 6.50 -9.01
N ASN A 14 -2.11 6.79 -10.30
CA ASN A 14 -0.82 7.16 -10.87
C ASN A 14 -0.25 8.38 -10.14
N GLY A 15 1.01 8.29 -9.71
CA GLY A 15 1.68 9.31 -8.90
C GLY A 15 1.76 8.97 -7.41
N ASP A 16 0.90 8.08 -6.90
CA ASP A 16 0.95 7.66 -5.50
C ASP A 16 1.97 6.54 -5.24
N SER A 17 2.46 5.87 -6.29
CA SER A 17 3.44 4.78 -6.21
C SER A 17 4.67 5.18 -5.38
N GLY A 18 5.07 4.30 -4.46
CA GLY A 18 6.12 4.58 -3.48
C GLY A 18 5.64 5.25 -2.19
N GLY A 19 4.43 5.81 -2.17
CA GLY A 19 3.83 6.43 -0.99
C GLY A 19 3.32 5.43 0.06
N PRO A 20 2.98 5.89 1.29
CA PRO A 20 2.63 5.03 2.41
C PRO A 20 1.15 4.62 2.43
N LEU A 21 0.90 3.38 2.86
CA LEU A 21 -0.36 2.98 3.49
C LEU A 21 -0.20 3.06 5.00
N ASN A 22 -0.80 4.08 5.61
CA ASN A 22 -0.79 4.25 7.06
C ASN A 22 -1.94 3.44 7.68
N CYS A 23 -1.61 2.52 8.59
CA CYS A 23 -2.58 1.69 9.30
C CYS A 23 -2.51 1.96 10.80
N GLN A 24 -3.66 2.15 11.44
CA GLN A 24 -3.72 2.36 12.89
C GLN A 24 -3.88 1.03 13.63
N ARG A 25 -3.03 0.76 14.61
CA ARG A 25 -3.16 -0.36 15.55
C ARG A 25 -2.95 0.15 16.98
N ASN A 26 -3.91 -0.09 17.85
CA ASN A 26 -3.86 0.33 19.26
C ASN A 26 -3.53 1.83 19.46
N GLY A 27 -4.06 2.69 18.58
CA GLY A 27 -3.84 4.14 18.64
C GLY A 27 -2.57 4.64 17.95
N LEU A 28 -1.63 3.75 17.60
CA LEU A 28 -0.40 4.08 16.88
C LEU A 28 -0.58 3.88 15.37
N TRP A 29 0.06 4.74 14.58
CA TRP A 29 0.07 4.66 13.12
C TRP A 29 1.41 4.11 12.63
N ASP A 30 1.34 3.04 11.84
CA ASP A 30 2.49 2.43 11.20
C ASP A 30 2.34 2.47 9.66
N VAL A 31 3.46 2.47 8.94
CA VAL A 31 3.47 2.29 7.48
C VAL A 31 3.47 0.81 7.15
N ASP A 32 2.29 0.28 6.83
CA ASP A 32 2.09 -1.16 6.55
C ASP A 32 2.36 -1.53 5.10
N GLY A 33 2.22 -0.56 4.21
CA GLY A 33 2.30 -0.76 2.79
C GLY A 33 3.00 0.38 2.06
N ILE A 34 3.64 0.04 0.94
CA ILE A 34 4.17 0.99 -0.03
C ILE A 34 3.36 0.82 -1.31
N VAL A 35 2.74 1.88 -1.83
CA VAL A 35 1.88 1.82 -3.04
C VAL A 35 2.69 1.20 -4.19
N SER A 36 2.15 0.12 -4.76
CA SER A 36 2.79 -0.61 -5.86
C SER A 36 2.01 -0.44 -7.16
N PHE A 37 0.78 -0.98 -7.22
CA PHE A 37 -0.04 -0.92 -8.44
C PHE A 37 -1.54 -0.91 -8.14
N GLY A 38 -2.32 -0.57 -9.17
CA GLY A 38 -3.78 -0.68 -9.21
C GLY A 38 -4.24 -1.31 -10.51
N SER A 39 -5.55 -1.26 -10.80
CA SER A 39 -6.08 -1.74 -12.08
C SER A 39 -5.59 -0.88 -13.24
N GLY A 40 -5.29 -1.51 -14.38
CA GLY A 40 -4.92 -0.80 -15.62
C GLY A 40 -6.09 -0.17 -16.36
N LEU A 41 -7.34 -0.46 -15.97
CA LEU A 41 -8.54 0.11 -16.60
C LEU A 41 -8.92 1.48 -16.01
N SER A 42 -8.86 1.60 -14.68
CA SER A 42 -9.06 2.83 -13.92
C SER A 42 -8.51 2.65 -12.50
N CYS A 43 -8.16 3.75 -11.83
CA CYS A 43 -7.60 3.68 -10.47
C CYS A 43 -8.59 3.09 -9.45
N ASN A 44 -9.84 3.57 -9.46
CA ASN A 44 -10.89 3.19 -8.50
C ASN A 44 -11.81 2.08 -9.04
N MET A 45 -11.26 1.03 -9.65
CA MET A 45 -12.08 -0.06 -10.17
C MET A 45 -12.66 -0.93 -9.04
N ILE A 46 -13.98 -1.17 -9.06
CA ILE A 46 -14.65 -2.00 -8.05
C ILE A 46 -14.05 -3.42 -8.00
N LYS A 47 -13.81 -3.96 -6.80
CA LYS A 47 -13.13 -5.24 -6.56
C LYS A 47 -11.70 -5.31 -7.12
N LYS A 48 -11.06 -4.16 -7.36
CA LYS A 48 -9.64 -4.04 -7.68
C LYS A 48 -9.01 -3.04 -6.69
N PRO A 49 -8.73 -3.47 -5.45
CA PRO A 49 -8.11 -2.60 -4.46
C PRO A 49 -6.73 -2.14 -4.93
N THR A 50 -6.25 -1.02 -4.39
CA THR A 50 -4.85 -0.63 -4.53
C THR A 50 -3.99 -1.69 -3.85
N VAL A 51 -2.92 -2.10 -4.52
CA VAL A 51 -1.99 -3.12 -4.04
C VAL A 51 -0.71 -2.46 -3.58
N PHE A 52 -0.27 -2.89 -2.41
CA PHE A 52 0.89 -2.36 -1.71
C PHE A 52 1.93 -3.46 -1.50
N THR A 53 3.21 -3.12 -1.61
CA THR A 53 4.30 -3.94 -1.06
C THR A 53 4.09 -4.02 0.46
N ARG A 54 4.13 -5.22 1.04
CA ARG A 54 3.91 -5.40 2.49
C ARG A 54 5.19 -5.08 3.24
N VAL A 55 5.27 -3.94 3.93
CA VAL A 55 6.50 -3.46 4.60
C VAL A 55 7.02 -4.48 5.59
N SER A 56 6.14 -5.12 6.37
CA SER A 56 6.53 -6.15 7.35
C SER A 56 7.23 -7.38 6.75
N ALA A 57 7.13 -7.62 5.44
CA ALA A 57 7.87 -8.69 4.77
C ALA A 57 9.33 -8.32 4.44
N TYR A 58 9.71 -7.06 4.58
CA TYR A 58 10.99 -6.51 4.14
C TYR A 58 11.78 -5.84 5.27
N ILE A 59 11.32 -5.92 6.53
CA ILE A 59 12.02 -5.28 7.67
C ILE A 59 13.47 -5.78 7.78
N ASP A 60 13.70 -7.08 7.66
CA ASP A 60 15.05 -7.64 7.73
C ASP A 60 15.95 -7.10 6.61
N TRP A 61 15.43 -7.02 5.39
CA TRP A 61 16.14 -6.46 4.24
C TRP A 61 16.41 -4.96 4.38
N ILE A 62 15.43 -4.18 4.87
CA ILE A 62 15.61 -2.75 5.14
C ILE A 62 16.73 -2.55 6.16
N ASN A 63 16.69 -3.29 7.27
CA ASN A 63 17.72 -3.22 8.31
C ASN A 63 19.09 -3.65 7.79
N GLU A 64 19.18 -4.61 6.87
CA GLU A 64 20.43 -5.02 6.24
C GLU A 64 21.04 -3.90 5.38
N VAL A 65 20.22 -3.15 4.64
CA VAL A 65 20.67 -2.11 3.70
C VAL A 65 20.96 -0.77 4.39
N GLU A 66 20.32 -0.49 5.53
CA GLU A 66 20.54 0.75 6.29
C GLU A 66 21.81 0.74 7.15
N ASN A 67 22.40 -0.43 7.41
CA ASN A 67 23.66 -0.60 8.15
C ASN A 67 24.88 -0.65 7.22
#